data_AF-A0A2S7WGQ4-F1
#
_entry.id   AF-A0A2S7WGQ4-F1
#
_cell.length_a   1.000
_cell.length_b   1.000
_cell.length_c   1.000
_cell.angle_alpha   90.00
_cell.angle_beta   90.00
_cell.angle_gamma   90.00
#
_symmetry.space_group_name_H-M   'P 1'
#
loop_
_entity.id
_entity.type
_entity.pdbx_description
1 polymer ?
#
loop_
_entity_poly.entity_id
_entity_poly.type
_entity_poly.pdbx_seq_one_letter_code
_entity_poly.pdbx_strand_id
1 'polypeptide(L)'
;MYEALGNGQVIVVNDTTKIAYANAAFYTEDKTFDINKVENYNHLRAQINEQIGSRNYFYAFQIHGTFNKLKLGGVPKQEKPYTEGLDVLIPNRPVFDRENITGTLVGFYCPDFIGKINVAGYHFHFVSADKKSAGHVMEFTDASNLSGGFKRIAKYQFDLPETPAYDSVNLEKSFQYNKK
;
A
#
# COMPACT_ATOMS: atom_id res chain seq x y z
N MET A 1 0.47 -8.17 -13.05
CA MET A 1 0.81 -7.51 -11.76
C MET A 1 2.18 -6.84 -11.90
N TYR A 2 2.48 -5.80 -11.12
CA TYR A 2 3.80 -5.14 -11.13
C TYR A 2 4.52 -5.42 -9.81
N GLU A 3 5.82 -5.71 -9.89
CA GLU A 3 6.72 -5.73 -8.74
C GLU A 3 7.60 -4.48 -8.77
N ALA A 4 7.70 -3.80 -7.63
CA ALA A 4 8.65 -2.73 -7.42
C ALA A 4 9.91 -3.31 -6.77
N LEU A 5 11.04 -3.24 -7.47
CA LEU A 5 12.33 -3.61 -6.92
C LEU A 5 12.76 -2.64 -5.80
N GLY A 6 13.80 -2.98 -5.04
CA GLY A 6 14.27 -2.15 -3.92
C GLY A 6 14.66 -0.70 -4.28
N ASN A 7 14.91 -0.40 -5.55
CA ASN A 7 15.19 0.94 -6.08
C ASN A 7 13.95 1.64 -6.70
N GLY A 8 12.79 0.98 -6.67
CA GLY A 8 11.54 1.44 -7.26
C GLY A 8 11.36 1.12 -8.72
N GLN A 9 12.31 0.44 -9.37
CA GLN A 9 12.13 0.00 -10.75
C GLN A 9 10.99 -1.03 -10.84
N VAL A 10 10.16 -0.88 -11.87
CA VAL A 10 9.04 -1.78 -12.12
C VAL A 10 9.47 -2.95 -13.00
N ILE A 11 9.06 -4.15 -12.61
CA ILE A 11 9.04 -5.33 -13.47
C ILE A 11 7.61 -5.88 -13.58
N VAL A 12 7.30 -6.47 -14.74
CA VAL A 12 6.06 -7.21 -14.93
C VAL A 12 6.29 -8.64 -14.46
N VAL A 13 5.47 -9.09 -13.52
CA VAL A 13 5.52 -10.47 -13.03
C VAL A 13 4.50 -11.33 -13.76
N ASN A 14 4.84 -12.61 -13.93
CA ASN A 14 3.95 -13.59 -14.55
C ASN A 14 2.95 -14.15 -13.51
N ASP A 15 1.94 -14.87 -14.01
CA ASP A 15 0.85 -15.38 -13.18
C ASP A 15 1.26 -16.53 -12.23
N THR A 16 2.49 -17.06 -12.38
CA THR A 16 3.03 -18.11 -11.51
C THR A 16 3.91 -17.57 -10.38
N THR A 17 4.13 -16.25 -10.34
CA THR A 17 4.89 -15.61 -9.26
C THR A 17 4.18 -15.81 -7.92
N LYS A 18 4.90 -16.38 -6.95
CA LYS A 18 4.40 -16.60 -5.59
C LYS A 18 4.43 -15.32 -4.78
N ILE A 19 3.44 -15.16 -3.91
CA ILE A 19 3.27 -14.00 -3.05
C ILE A 19 3.19 -14.47 -1.59
N ALA A 20 3.98 -13.85 -0.71
CA ALA A 20 3.96 -14.18 0.72
C ALA A 20 2.86 -13.42 1.49
N TYR A 21 2.46 -12.24 1.00
CA TYR A 21 1.40 -11.42 1.57
C TYR A 21 0.81 -10.50 0.50
N ALA A 22 -0.52 -10.45 0.39
CA ALA A 22 -1.22 -9.50 -0.46
C ALA A 22 -2.61 -9.18 0.07
N ASN A 23 -3.07 -7.97 -0.25
CA ASN A 23 -4.47 -7.58 -0.19
C ASN A 23 -4.97 -7.40 -1.62
N ALA A 24 -6.11 -7.99 -1.96
CA ALA A 24 -6.72 -7.87 -3.27
C ALA A 24 -8.24 -7.75 -3.14
N ALA A 25 -8.86 -7.05 -4.09
CA ALA A 25 -10.30 -6.95 -4.22
C ALA A 25 -10.68 -6.78 -5.69
N PHE A 26 -11.85 -7.28 -6.07
CA PHE A 26 -12.48 -6.85 -7.32
C PHE A 26 -12.91 -5.40 -7.16
N TYR A 27 -12.34 -4.54 -8.00
CA TYR A 27 -12.52 -3.10 -7.88
C TYR A 27 -13.47 -2.58 -8.96
N THR A 28 -14.47 -1.85 -8.50
CA THR A 28 -15.39 -1.02 -9.29
C THR A 28 -15.85 0.04 -8.31
N GLU A 29 -15.73 1.31 -8.69
CA GLU A 29 -15.98 2.43 -7.79
C GLU A 29 -17.45 2.51 -7.41
N ASP A 30 -17.72 2.57 -6.11
CA ASP A 30 -19.06 2.89 -5.61
C ASP A 30 -19.28 4.40 -5.67
N LYS A 31 -18.20 5.18 -5.50
CA LYS A 31 -18.20 6.64 -5.58
C LYS A 31 -16.86 7.13 -6.12
N THR A 32 -16.92 8.18 -6.95
CA THR A 32 -15.76 8.92 -7.45
C THR A 32 -15.61 10.27 -6.75
N PHE A 33 -14.41 10.84 -6.84
CA PHE A 33 -14.09 12.17 -6.34
C PHE A 33 -12.97 12.81 -7.16
N ASP A 34 -12.96 14.14 -7.18
CA ASP A 34 -11.88 14.95 -7.72
C ASP A 34 -11.38 15.91 -6.64
N ILE A 35 -10.07 15.95 -6.44
CA ILE A 35 -9.40 16.81 -5.46
C ILE A 35 -8.31 17.60 -6.18
N ASN A 36 -8.52 18.91 -6.31
CA ASN A 36 -7.65 19.77 -7.10
C ASN A 36 -6.24 19.90 -6.51
N LYS A 37 -6.13 20.04 -5.19
CA LYS A 37 -4.87 20.22 -4.47
C LYS A 37 -4.86 19.48 -3.15
N VAL A 38 -3.75 18.81 -2.88
CA VAL A 38 -3.50 18.10 -1.62
C VAL A 38 -2.07 18.40 -1.19
N GLU A 39 -1.93 19.02 -0.02
CA GLU A 39 -0.62 19.44 0.51
C GLU A 39 0.28 18.24 0.83
N ASN A 40 -0.29 17.19 1.41
CA ASN A 40 0.46 16.01 1.86
C ASN A 40 -0.47 14.82 2.11
N TYR A 41 0.12 13.69 2.48
CA TYR A 41 -0.60 12.44 2.76
C TYR A 41 -1.68 12.57 3.86
N ASN A 42 -1.47 13.41 4.88
CA ASN A 42 -2.47 13.62 5.94
C ASN A 42 -3.68 14.38 5.41
N HIS A 43 -3.44 15.41 4.60
CA HIS A 43 -4.49 16.18 3.96
C HIS A 43 -5.33 15.27 3.03
N LEU A 44 -4.71 14.36 2.26
CA LEU A 44 -5.45 13.38 1.46
C LEU A 44 -6.39 12.53 2.32
N ARG A 45 -5.87 11.98 3.42
CA ARG A 45 -6.65 11.13 4.33
C ARG A 45 -7.84 11.88 4.92
N ALA A 46 -7.66 13.14 5.30
CA ALA A 46 -8.75 13.98 5.81
C ALA A 46 -9.84 14.18 4.74
N GLN A 47 -9.47 14.55 3.52
CA GLN A 47 -10.40 14.73 2.40
C GLN A 47 -11.15 13.44 2.05
N ILE A 48 -10.47 12.28 2.03
CA ILE A 48 -11.13 10.99 1.78
C ILE A 48 -12.07 10.62 2.94
N ASN A 49 -11.69 10.90 4.19
CA ASN A 49 -12.54 10.62 5.36
C ASN A 49 -13.89 11.33 5.28
N GLU A 50 -13.95 12.55 4.73
CA GLU A 50 -15.19 13.29 4.48
C GLU A 50 -16.09 12.58 3.44
N GLN A 51 -15.51 11.78 2.54
CA GLN A 51 -16.22 11.11 1.46
C GLN A 51 -16.75 9.72 1.84
N ILE A 52 -16.00 8.94 2.62
CA ILE A 52 -16.32 7.54 2.92
C ILE A 52 -17.42 7.35 3.99
N GLY A 53 -17.69 8.39 4.78
CA GLY A 53 -18.78 8.46 5.77
C GLY A 53 -18.61 7.59 7.03
N SER A 54 -18.12 6.35 6.90
CA SER A 54 -17.86 5.45 8.02
C SER A 54 -16.46 4.86 7.95
N ARG A 55 -15.78 4.82 9.10
CA ARG A 55 -14.44 4.23 9.23
C ARG A 55 -14.47 2.79 9.76
N ASN A 56 -15.66 2.18 9.79
CA ASN A 56 -15.89 0.82 10.28
C ASN A 56 -15.94 -0.22 9.15
N TYR A 57 -15.85 0.22 7.89
CA TYR A 57 -15.75 -0.66 6.73
C TYR A 57 -14.33 -0.66 6.18
N PHE A 58 -14.02 -1.69 5.40
CA PHE A 58 -12.83 -1.70 4.56
C PHE A 58 -13.11 -0.90 3.29
N TYR A 59 -12.08 -0.30 2.72
CA TYR A 59 -12.19 0.41 1.44
C TYR A 59 -11.01 0.07 0.55
N ALA A 60 -11.27 -0.11 -0.74
CA ALA A 60 -10.24 -0.12 -1.77
C ALA A 60 -10.28 1.21 -2.52
N PHE A 61 -9.11 1.68 -2.96
CA PHE A 61 -8.95 2.98 -3.60
C PHE A 61 -8.08 2.86 -4.83
N GLN A 62 -8.44 3.64 -5.85
CA GLN A 62 -7.60 3.94 -7.00
C GLN A 62 -7.66 5.45 -7.24
N ILE A 63 -6.51 6.12 -7.18
CA ILE A 63 -6.42 7.59 -7.26
C ILE A 63 -5.29 7.96 -8.21
N HIS A 64 -5.63 8.52 -9.36
CA HIS A 64 -4.67 9.04 -10.32
C HIS A 64 -4.36 10.51 -10.03
N GLY A 65 -3.11 10.95 -10.18
CA GLY A 65 -2.76 12.36 -10.03
C GLY A 65 -1.27 12.65 -10.25
N THR A 66 -0.91 13.91 -10.07
CA THR A 66 0.47 14.39 -10.19
C THR A 66 1.01 14.80 -8.83
N PHE A 67 2.21 14.36 -8.49
CA PHE A 67 2.88 14.59 -7.22
C PHE A 67 4.17 15.38 -7.46
N ASN A 68 4.28 16.57 -6.85
CA ASN A 68 5.49 17.39 -6.94
C ASN A 68 6.68 16.67 -6.28
N LYS A 69 6.49 16.15 -5.07
CA LYS A 69 7.46 15.27 -4.40
C LYS A 69 6.75 14.03 -3.88
N LEU A 70 7.28 12.87 -4.19
CA LEU A 70 6.75 11.58 -3.74
C LEU A 70 7.88 10.73 -3.19
N LYS A 71 7.75 10.33 -1.93
CA LYS A 71 8.70 9.46 -1.24
C LYS A 71 8.13 8.04 -1.22
N LEU A 72 8.89 7.12 -1.79
CA LEU A 72 8.52 5.71 -1.89
C LEU A 72 9.53 4.85 -1.15
N GLY A 73 9.07 3.70 -0.64
CA GLY A 73 9.91 2.69 -0.04
C GLY A 73 9.71 1.33 -0.70
N GLY A 74 10.77 0.53 -0.74
CA GLY A 74 10.72 -0.87 -1.18
C GLY A 74 11.60 -1.72 -0.28
N VAL A 75 11.18 -2.94 0.03
CA VAL A 75 12.01 -3.88 0.80
C VAL A 75 12.87 -4.66 -0.20
N PRO A 76 14.20 -4.72 -0.03
CA PRO A 76 15.06 -5.47 -0.95
C PRO A 76 14.78 -6.97 -0.83
N LYS A 77 15.11 -7.72 -1.89
CA LYS A 77 15.02 -9.18 -1.89
C LYS A 77 15.80 -9.75 -0.70
N GLN A 78 15.18 -10.66 0.03
CA GLN A 78 15.80 -11.41 1.11
C GLN A 78 16.28 -12.77 0.59
N GLU A 79 17.41 -13.25 1.11
CA GLU A 79 17.93 -14.58 0.82
C GLU A 79 17.79 -15.50 2.04
N LYS A 80 17.69 -16.80 1.80
CA LYS A 80 17.63 -17.77 2.91
C LYS A 80 19.02 -17.89 3.58
N PRO A 81 19.07 -18.11 4.91
CA PRO A 81 17.93 -18.16 5.83
C PRO A 81 17.34 -16.76 6.10
N TYR A 82 16.01 -16.66 6.16
CA TYR A 82 15.32 -15.41 6.50
C TYR A 82 15.43 -15.16 8.00
N THR A 83 16.40 -14.35 8.42
CA THR A 83 16.68 -14.10 9.83
C THR A 83 16.11 -12.79 10.36
N GLU A 84 15.88 -11.81 9.48
CA GLU A 84 15.38 -10.49 9.86
C GLU A 84 13.86 -10.41 9.70
N GLY A 85 13.19 -9.90 10.73
CA GLY A 85 11.76 -9.62 10.72
C GLY A 85 11.44 -8.29 10.03
N LEU A 86 10.15 -8.06 9.76
CA LEU A 86 9.68 -6.81 9.16
C LEU A 86 9.92 -5.60 10.05
N ASP A 87 9.97 -5.78 11.37
CA ASP A 87 10.37 -4.77 12.35
C ASP A 87 11.80 -4.24 12.13
N VAL A 88 12.69 -5.05 11.54
CA VAL A 88 14.06 -4.63 11.18
C VAL A 88 14.12 -4.18 9.72
N LEU A 89 13.50 -4.95 8.81
CA LEU A 89 13.57 -4.68 7.37
C LEU A 89 12.87 -3.38 6.98
N ILE A 90 11.71 -3.08 7.58
CA ILE A 90 10.94 -1.89 7.22
C ILE A 90 11.72 -0.62 7.60
N PRO A 91 12.16 -0.38 8.84
CA PRO A 91 12.91 0.84 9.19
C PRO A 91 14.16 1.08 8.35
N ASN A 92 14.85 0.01 7.94
CA ASN A 92 16.11 0.07 7.18
C ASN A 92 15.92 -0.02 5.67
N ARG A 93 14.67 -0.04 5.18
CA ARG A 93 14.38 -0.18 3.76
C ARG A 93 14.92 0.99 2.95
N PRO A 94 15.40 0.77 1.73
CA PRO A 94 15.64 1.84 0.77
C PRO A 94 14.42 2.74 0.63
N VAL A 95 14.68 4.04 0.72
CA VAL A 95 13.72 5.10 0.45
C VAL A 95 14.23 5.89 -0.73
N PHE A 96 13.34 6.19 -1.67
CA PHE A 96 13.69 6.91 -2.88
C PHE A 96 12.63 7.96 -3.22
N ASP A 97 13.10 9.14 -3.58
CA ASP A 97 12.27 10.26 -3.95
C ASP A 97 12.02 10.28 -5.46
N ARG A 98 10.85 10.80 -5.83
CA ARG A 98 10.45 11.13 -7.19
C ARG A 98 9.92 12.55 -7.19
N GLU A 99 10.24 13.28 -8.24
CA GLU A 99 9.78 14.66 -8.42
C GLU A 99 8.93 14.78 -9.68
N ASN A 100 7.90 15.63 -9.62
CA ASN A 100 7.00 15.93 -10.73
C ASN A 100 6.48 14.68 -11.43
N ILE A 101 6.06 13.69 -10.64
CA ILE A 101 5.69 12.36 -11.14
C ILE A 101 4.18 12.22 -11.21
N THR A 102 3.69 11.75 -12.35
CA THR A 102 2.27 11.42 -12.55
C THR A 102 2.09 9.91 -12.46
N GLY A 103 1.04 9.48 -11.77
CA GLY A 103 0.75 8.07 -11.61
C GLY A 103 -0.47 7.81 -10.75
N THR A 104 -0.57 6.57 -10.26
CA THR A 104 -1.76 6.09 -9.59
C THR A 104 -1.40 5.52 -8.23
N LEU A 105 -2.07 6.01 -7.19
CA LEU A 105 -2.13 5.39 -5.89
C LEU A 105 -3.16 4.25 -5.94
N VAL A 106 -2.78 3.08 -5.46
CA VAL A 106 -3.66 1.93 -5.27
C VAL A 106 -3.48 1.45 -3.85
N GLY A 107 -4.57 1.22 -3.12
CA GLY A 107 -4.45 0.91 -1.71
C GLY A 107 -5.75 0.57 -1.03
N PHE A 108 -5.64 0.39 0.27
CA PHE A 108 -6.76 0.04 1.13
C PHE A 108 -6.82 0.92 2.37
N TYR A 109 -8.03 1.04 2.92
CA TYR A 109 -8.24 1.42 4.30
C TYR A 109 -8.76 0.21 5.07
N CYS A 110 -8.11 -0.12 6.19
CA CYS A 110 -8.59 -1.13 7.13
C CYS A 110 -9.02 -0.47 8.45
N PRO A 111 -10.19 -0.81 9.02
CA PRO A 111 -10.59 -0.36 10.35
C PRO A 111 -9.63 -0.81 11.45
N ASP A 112 -9.58 -0.07 12.55
CA ASP A 112 -8.66 -0.34 13.66
C ASP A 112 -8.87 -1.72 14.31
N PHE A 113 -10.09 -2.27 14.25
CA PHE A 113 -10.39 -3.60 14.78
C PHE A 113 -9.69 -4.75 14.02
N ILE A 114 -9.07 -4.49 12.87
CA ILE A 114 -8.34 -5.52 12.10
C ILE A 114 -7.15 -6.12 12.89
N GLY A 115 -6.66 -5.40 13.90
CA GLY A 115 -5.65 -5.87 14.83
C GLY A 115 -4.37 -6.32 14.12
N LYS A 116 -3.95 -7.56 14.39
CA LYS A 116 -2.68 -8.12 13.86
C LYS A 116 -2.78 -8.73 12.47
N ILE A 117 -3.97 -8.76 11.86
CA ILE A 117 -4.21 -9.43 10.57
C ILE A 117 -3.74 -8.57 9.40
N ASN A 118 -3.87 -7.25 9.50
CA ASN A 118 -3.53 -6.29 8.44
C ASN A 118 -2.99 -4.99 9.03
N VAL A 119 -2.55 -4.08 8.17
CA VAL A 119 -2.18 -2.71 8.55
C VAL A 119 -3.46 -1.88 8.73
N ALA A 120 -3.71 -1.41 9.95
CA ALA A 120 -4.81 -0.50 10.23
C ALA A 120 -4.61 0.88 9.57
N GLY A 121 -5.71 1.52 9.18
CA GLY A 121 -5.70 2.80 8.49
C GLY A 121 -5.39 2.66 6.99
N TYR A 122 -4.85 3.75 6.41
CA TYR A 122 -4.57 3.86 4.99
C TYR A 122 -3.21 3.27 4.62
N HIS A 123 -3.21 2.38 3.64
CA HIS A 123 -2.02 1.76 3.08
C HIS A 123 -2.06 1.86 1.56
N PHE A 124 -1.23 2.75 1.01
CA PHE A 124 -1.13 3.00 -0.43
C PHE A 124 0.21 2.55 -1.01
N HIS A 125 0.15 1.94 -2.18
CA HIS A 125 1.26 1.82 -3.11
C HIS A 125 1.05 2.79 -4.28
N PHE A 126 2.13 3.10 -5.00
CA PHE A 126 2.12 3.95 -6.18
C PHE A 126 2.70 3.21 -7.39
N VAL A 127 2.19 3.52 -8.58
CA VAL A 127 2.80 3.18 -9.87
C VAL A 127 2.73 4.39 -10.80
N SER A 128 3.86 4.73 -11.43
CA SER A 128 3.94 5.84 -12.38
C SER A 128 3.17 5.55 -13.66
N ALA A 129 2.71 6.59 -14.35
CA ALA A 129 1.94 6.48 -15.58
C ALA A 129 2.72 5.75 -16.70
N ASP A 130 4.04 5.95 -16.75
CA ASP A 130 4.95 5.25 -17.67
C ASP A 130 5.34 3.84 -17.20
N LYS A 131 4.86 3.43 -16.02
CA LYS A 131 5.12 2.12 -15.39
C LYS A 131 6.60 1.82 -15.19
N LYS A 132 7.43 2.85 -14.95
CA LYS A 132 8.87 2.69 -14.67
C LYS A 132 9.21 2.81 -13.19
N SER A 133 8.36 3.47 -12.40
CA SER A 133 8.56 3.68 -10.97
C SER A 133 7.35 3.21 -10.17
N ALA A 134 7.59 2.42 -9.12
CA ALA A 134 6.56 2.01 -8.18
C ALA A 134 7.13 1.84 -6.77
N GLY A 135 6.27 1.71 -5.76
CA GLY A 135 6.68 1.43 -4.39
C GLY A 135 5.59 1.71 -3.36
N HIS A 136 5.89 1.43 -2.09
CA HIS A 136 5.04 1.77 -0.96
C HIS A 136 5.12 3.27 -0.68
N VAL A 137 3.97 3.93 -0.52
CA VAL A 137 3.89 5.39 -0.34
C VAL A 137 4.22 5.74 1.10
N MET A 138 5.31 6.48 1.28
CA MET A 138 5.76 6.93 2.60
C MET A 138 5.18 8.30 2.94
N GLU A 139 5.28 9.20 1.98
CA GLU A 139 4.96 10.62 2.11
C GLU A 139 4.89 11.23 0.71
N PHE A 140 4.17 12.32 0.56
CA PHE A 140 4.27 13.18 -0.61
C PHE A 140 4.01 14.62 -0.21
N THR A 141 4.42 15.56 -1.07
CA THR A 141 4.15 16.99 -0.93
C THR A 141 3.62 17.52 -2.25
N ASP A 142 2.62 18.39 -2.16
CA ASP A 142 1.94 19.07 -3.27
C ASP A 142 1.50 18.11 -4.38
N ALA A 143 0.42 17.39 -4.13
CA ALA A 143 -0.26 16.62 -5.15
C ALA A 143 -1.40 17.44 -5.76
N SER A 144 -1.63 17.26 -7.06
CA SER A 144 -2.64 18.01 -7.82
C SER A 144 -3.35 17.14 -8.85
N ASN A 145 -4.56 17.58 -9.21
CA ASN A 145 -5.43 16.89 -10.18
C ASN A 145 -5.68 15.43 -9.78
N LEU A 146 -5.97 15.19 -8.50
CA LEU A 146 -6.27 13.84 -8.03
C LEU A 146 -7.69 13.50 -8.46
N SER A 147 -7.82 12.50 -9.33
CA SER A 147 -9.10 11.93 -9.73
C SER A 147 -9.10 10.46 -9.38
N GLY A 148 -10.16 10.00 -8.73
CA GLY A 148 -10.23 8.61 -8.29
C GLY A 148 -11.55 8.28 -7.64
N GLY A 149 -11.54 7.17 -6.92
CA GLY A 149 -12.71 6.74 -6.18
C GLY A 149 -12.39 5.70 -5.15
N PHE A 150 -13.46 5.15 -4.59
CA PHE A 150 -13.36 4.06 -3.63
C PHE A 150 -14.46 3.03 -3.84
N LYS A 151 -14.16 1.82 -3.37
CA LYS A 151 -15.12 0.74 -3.18
C LYS A 151 -15.23 0.41 -1.70
N ARG A 152 -16.43 0.44 -1.14
CA ARG A 152 -16.69 -0.06 0.21
C ARG A 152 -16.70 -1.58 0.19
N ILE A 153 -15.97 -2.20 1.11
CA ILE A 153 -15.84 -3.64 1.25
C ILE A 153 -16.43 -4.04 2.60
N ALA A 154 -17.52 -4.82 2.55
CA ALA A 154 -18.25 -5.30 3.73
C ALA A 154 -17.93 -6.76 4.09
N LYS A 155 -17.07 -7.44 3.30
CA LYS A 155 -16.62 -8.81 3.55
C LYS A 155 -15.10 -8.85 3.50
N TYR A 156 -14.49 -9.43 4.53
CA TYR A 156 -13.06 -9.74 4.59
C TYR A 156 -12.89 -11.25 4.50
N GLN A 157 -12.07 -11.71 3.56
CA GLN A 157 -11.65 -13.11 3.45
C GLN A 157 -10.15 -13.18 3.75
N PHE A 158 -9.76 -14.16 4.54
CA PHE A 158 -8.40 -14.36 4.97
C PHE A 158 -7.98 -15.80 4.66
N ASP A 159 -7.09 -15.94 3.69
CA ASP A 159 -6.57 -17.22 3.26
C ASP A 159 -5.19 -17.44 3.92
N LEU A 160 -5.02 -18.58 4.59
CA LEU A 160 -3.79 -18.92 5.29
C LEU A 160 -2.81 -19.66 4.37
N PRO A 161 -1.49 -19.44 4.48
CA PRO A 161 -0.52 -20.22 3.72
C PRO A 161 -0.49 -21.69 4.18
N GLU A 162 -0.75 -22.62 3.28
CA GLU A 162 -0.60 -24.07 3.52
C GLU A 162 0.85 -24.50 3.21
N THR A 163 1.77 -24.17 4.11
CA THR A 163 3.20 -24.51 3.93
C THR A 163 3.86 -24.93 5.26
N PRO A 164 4.84 -25.85 5.23
CA PRO A 164 5.57 -26.24 6.44
C PRO A 164 6.25 -25.06 7.17
N ALA A 165 6.67 -24.02 6.43
CA ALA A 165 7.23 -22.81 7.00
C ALA A 165 6.20 -22.05 7.85
N TYR A 166 4.94 -22.01 7.40
CA TYR A 166 3.84 -21.40 8.14
C TYR A 166 3.41 -22.27 9.34
N ASP A 167 3.40 -23.60 9.19
CA ASP A 167 3.08 -24.52 10.30
C ASP A 167 4.06 -24.39 11.48
N SER A 168 5.31 -24.02 11.18
CA SER A 168 6.40 -23.94 12.16
C SER A 168 6.67 -22.54 12.72
N VAL A 169 5.97 -21.49 12.23
CA VAL A 169 6.26 -20.12 12.68
C VAL A 169 5.66 -19.84 14.07
N ASN A 170 6.44 -19.20 14.95
CA ASN A 170 5.92 -18.69 16.22
C ASN A 170 5.34 -17.28 16.01
N LEU A 171 4.00 -17.18 16.03
CA LEU A 171 3.25 -15.92 15.85
C LEU A 171 3.01 -15.13 17.15
N GLU A 172 3.48 -15.63 18.30
CA GLU A 172 3.42 -14.89 19.57
C GLU A 172 4.49 -13.80 19.64
N LYS A 173 5.59 -13.96 18.89
CA LYS A 173 6.62 -12.93 18.75
C LYS A 173 6.07 -11.72 17.99
N SER A 174 6.18 -10.53 18.58
CA SER A 174 5.81 -9.28 17.94
C SER A 174 6.92 -8.81 16.99
N PHE A 175 6.75 -9.06 15.69
CA PHE A 175 7.64 -8.51 14.63
C PHE A 175 7.00 -7.31 13.90
N GLN A 176 6.01 -6.67 14.51
CA GLN A 176 5.32 -5.53 13.90
C GLN A 176 6.09 -4.23 14.18
N TYR A 177 6.38 -3.51 13.10
CA TYR A 177 6.82 -2.13 13.18
C TYR A 177 5.68 -1.24 13.70
N ASN A 178 5.80 -0.77 14.94
CA ASN A 178 4.84 0.13 15.57
C ASN A 178 5.09 1.58 15.11
N LYS A 179 4.58 2.00 13.94
CA LYS A 179 4.40 3.43 13.65
C LYS A 179 2.94 3.79 13.84
N LYS A 180 2.66 4.54 14.91
CA LYS A 180 1.40 5.27 15.08
C LYS A 180 1.41 6.50 14.16
#